data_AF-A0A357Y2H6-F1
#
_entry.id   AF-A0A357Y2H6-F1
#
_cell.length_a   1.000
_cell.length_b   1.000
_cell.length_c   1.000
_cell.angle_alpha   90.00
_cell.angle_beta   90.00
_cell.angle_gamma   90.00
#
_symmetry.space_group_name_H-M   'P 1'
#
loop_
_entity.id
_entity.type
_entity.pdbx_description
1 polymer ?
#
loop_
_entity_poly.entity_id
_entity_poly.type
_entity_poly.pdbx_seq_one_letter_code
_entity_poly.pdbx_strand_id
1 'polypeptide(L)'
;LVRDYQFRGAHAVKTLHQWPVVRAGEEKYIFPYQEEADVMFNSALIYELGILKRYARPLLEHVTPDVPEYTMAQYLLSFFQYADDVTDEDDVPNNSILREFIGKSVFFK
;
A
#
# COMPACT_ATOMS: atom_id res chain seq x y z
N LEU A 1 -1.82 -4.24 0.01
CA LEU A 1 -0.73 -4.93 0.76
C LEU A 1 -0.90 -4.79 2.27
N VAL A 2 -0.48 -3.67 2.90
CA VAL A 2 -0.50 -3.51 4.37
C VAL A 2 -1.90 -3.71 4.95
N ARG A 3 -2.88 -2.95 4.43
CA ARG A 3 -4.30 -3.07 4.83
C ARG A 3 -4.84 -4.48 4.63
N ASP A 4 -4.57 -5.09 3.47
CA ASP A 4 -5.13 -6.42 3.15
C ASP A 4 -4.52 -7.51 4.05
N TYR A 5 -3.25 -7.36 4.45
CA TYR A 5 -2.65 -8.25 5.44
C TYR A 5 -3.27 -8.06 6.82
N GLN A 6 -3.33 -6.83 7.32
CA GLN A 6 -3.81 -6.54 8.68
C GLN A 6 -5.29 -6.88 8.89
N PHE A 7 -6.15 -6.58 7.91
CA PHE A 7 -7.60 -6.61 8.11
C PHE A 7 -8.34 -7.63 7.25
N ARG A 8 -7.67 -8.25 6.26
CA ARG A 8 -8.30 -9.17 5.30
C ARG A 8 -7.59 -10.52 5.20
N GLY A 9 -6.57 -10.76 6.01
CA GLY A 9 -5.82 -12.03 6.04
C GLY A 9 -5.09 -12.36 4.74
N ALA A 10 -4.80 -11.36 3.90
CA ALA A 10 -4.14 -11.58 2.62
C ALA A 10 -2.62 -11.44 2.76
N HIS A 11 -1.88 -12.53 2.51
CA HIS A 11 -0.42 -12.51 2.48
C HIS A 11 0.13 -11.68 1.30
N ALA A 12 1.39 -11.25 1.41
CA ALA A 12 2.05 -10.41 0.42
C ALA A 12 2.03 -11.03 -0.99
N VAL A 13 2.35 -12.32 -1.10
CA VAL A 13 2.35 -13.08 -2.36
C VAL A 13 1.01 -12.93 -3.10
N LYS A 14 -0.11 -13.12 -2.41
CA LYS A 14 -1.45 -12.97 -3.01
C LYS A 14 -1.68 -11.55 -3.55
N THR A 15 -1.29 -10.53 -2.79
CA THR A 15 -1.43 -9.13 -3.23
C THR A 15 -0.58 -8.85 -4.46
N LEU A 16 0.68 -9.26 -4.45
CA LEU A 16 1.62 -9.06 -5.56
C LEU A 16 1.15 -9.80 -6.82
N HIS A 17 0.62 -11.02 -6.66
CA HIS A 17 0.05 -11.80 -7.75
C HIS A 17 -1.14 -11.10 -8.43
N GLN A 18 -2.02 -10.49 -7.63
CA GLN A 18 -3.23 -9.83 -8.13
C GLN A 18 -2.95 -8.44 -8.75
N TRP A 19 -1.85 -7.79 -8.37
CA TRP A 19 -1.58 -6.40 -8.74
C TRP A 19 -1.57 -6.11 -10.26
N PRO A 20 -0.95 -6.94 -11.12
CA PRO A 20 -0.97 -6.70 -12.57
C PRO A 20 -2.39 -6.72 -13.16
N VAL A 21 -3.28 -7.56 -12.63
CA VAL A 21 -4.68 -7.63 -13.08
C VAL A 21 -5.44 -6.38 -12.68
N VAL A 22 -5.24 -5.88 -11.46
CA VAL A 22 -5.82 -4.61 -11.01
C VAL A 22 -5.37 -3.48 -11.94
N ARG A 23 -4.06 -3.35 -12.18
CA ARG A 23 -3.47 -2.33 -13.06
C ARG A 23 -4.04 -2.38 -14.49
N ALA A 24 -4.12 -3.56 -15.09
CA ALA A 24 -4.71 -3.73 -16.41
C ALA A 24 -6.19 -3.33 -16.45
N GLY A 25 -6.92 -3.60 -15.36
CA GLY A 25 -8.30 -3.13 -15.18
C GLY A 25 -8.39 -1.61 -15.13
N GLU A 26 -7.53 -0.95 -14.34
CA GLU A 26 -7.48 0.52 -14.25
C GLU A 26 -7.17 1.17 -15.60
N GLU A 27 -6.18 0.64 -16.34
CA GLU A 27 -5.77 1.15 -17.65
C GLU A 27 -6.86 1.03 -18.71
N LYS A 28 -7.67 -0.02 -18.64
CA LYS A 28 -8.74 -0.24 -19.60
C LYS A 28 -10.03 0.50 -19.26
N TYR A 29 -10.37 0.59 -17.97
CA TYR A 29 -11.71 0.98 -17.52
C TYR A 29 -11.77 2.22 -16.64
N ILE A 30 -10.63 2.72 -16.12
CA ILE A 30 -10.62 3.87 -15.19
C ILE A 30 -9.85 5.06 -15.79
N PHE A 31 -8.55 4.91 -16.08
CA PHE A 31 -7.72 6.04 -16.54
C PHE A 31 -8.20 6.72 -17.83
N PRO A 32 -8.79 6.03 -18.84
CA PRO A 32 -9.29 6.70 -20.03
C PRO A 32 -10.42 7.71 -19.75
N TYR A 33 -11.16 7.51 -18.66
CA TYR A 33 -12.36 8.29 -18.34
C TYR A 33 -12.14 9.29 -17.20
N GLN A 34 -10.94 9.35 -16.61
CA GLN A 34 -10.69 10.19 -15.42
C GLN A 34 -10.90 11.68 -15.69
N GLU A 35 -10.64 12.14 -16.92
CA GLU A 35 -10.79 13.55 -17.33
C GLU A 35 -12.25 13.92 -17.64
N GLU A 36 -13.16 12.94 -17.70
CA GLU A 36 -14.60 13.18 -17.88
C GLU A 36 -15.31 13.44 -16.54
N ALA A 37 -14.62 13.28 -15.41
CA ALA A 37 -15.20 13.48 -14.10
C ALA A 37 -15.41 14.97 -13.78
N ASP A 38 -16.59 15.31 -13.27
CA ASP A 38 -16.89 16.68 -12.81
C ASP A 38 -15.96 17.14 -11.66
N VAL A 39 -15.51 16.19 -10.83
CA VAL A 39 -14.65 16.44 -9.67
C VAL A 39 -13.64 15.31 -9.51
N MET A 40 -12.39 15.68 -9.28
CA MET A 40 -11.29 14.77 -8.94
C MET A 40 -10.77 15.07 -7.54
N PHE A 41 -10.54 14.03 -6.72
CA PHE A 41 -9.96 14.15 -5.39
C PHE A 41 -8.75 13.21 -5.26
N ASN A 42 -7.61 13.77 -4.86
CA ASN A 42 -6.40 13.00 -4.58
C ASN A 42 -6.20 12.90 -3.07
N SER A 43 -6.20 11.66 -2.56
CA SER A 43 -6.03 11.35 -1.13
C SER A 43 -4.58 11.02 -0.73
N ALA A 44 -3.62 11.17 -1.65
CA ALA A 44 -2.22 10.88 -1.40
C ALA A 44 -1.63 11.76 -0.29
N LEU A 45 -0.81 11.16 0.57
CA LEU A 45 -0.12 11.85 1.66
C LEU A 45 1.39 11.75 1.43
N ILE A 46 2.10 12.88 1.43
CA ILE A 46 3.55 12.94 1.12
C ILE A 46 4.38 12.02 2.05
N TYR A 47 3.93 11.83 3.30
CA TYR A 47 4.62 11.03 4.31
C TYR A 47 4.15 9.56 4.37
N GLU A 48 3.19 9.13 3.54
CA GLU A 48 2.60 7.78 3.65
C GLU A 48 3.65 6.68 3.49
N LEU A 49 4.62 6.88 2.59
CA LEU A 49 5.64 5.89 2.30
C LEU A 49 6.53 5.63 3.54
N GLY A 50 6.94 6.70 4.24
CA GLY A 50 7.78 6.59 5.43
C GLY A 50 7.08 5.90 6.61
N ILE A 51 5.75 6.01 6.69
CA ILE A 51 4.94 5.28 7.68
C ILE A 51 4.71 3.82 7.24
N LEU A 52 4.24 3.62 6.00
CA LEU A 52 3.86 2.30 5.48
C LEU A 52 5.04 1.35 5.34
N LYS A 53 6.25 1.87 5.08
CA LYS A 53 7.48 1.10 4.95
C LYS A 53 7.72 0.16 6.13
N ARG A 54 7.50 0.64 7.38
CA ARG A 54 7.65 -0.17 8.60
C ARG A 54 6.75 -1.42 8.60
N TYR A 55 5.56 -1.29 8.02
CA TYR A 55 4.57 -2.37 7.93
C TYR A 55 4.76 -3.25 6.70
N ALA A 56 5.13 -2.67 5.56
CA ALA A 56 5.28 -3.38 4.30
C ALA A 56 6.57 -4.20 4.23
N ARG A 57 7.68 -3.67 4.76
CA ARG A 57 9.00 -4.33 4.74
C ARG A 57 8.96 -5.77 5.25
N PRO A 58 8.48 -6.06 6.48
CA PRO A 58 8.46 -7.45 6.96
C PRO A 58 7.61 -8.34 6.06
N LEU A 59 6.49 -7.86 5.53
CA LEU A 59 5.63 -8.66 4.64
C LEU A 59 6.32 -9.06 3.35
N LEU A 60 7.14 -8.16 2.79
CA LEU A 60 7.89 -8.40 1.57
C LEU A 60 9.12 -9.29 1.83
N GLU A 61 9.78 -9.16 2.98
CA GLU A 61 10.91 -10.02 3.38
C GLU A 61 10.50 -11.50 3.58
N HIS A 62 9.22 -11.76 3.88
CA HIS A 62 8.68 -13.12 3.96
C HIS A 62 8.39 -13.75 2.59
N VAL A 63 8.50 -13.01 1.49
CA VAL A 63 8.35 -13.56 0.14
C VAL A 63 9.65 -14.27 -0.24
N THR A 64 9.56 -15.57 -0.51
CA THR A 64 10.72 -16.44 -0.76
C THR A 64 10.99 -16.65 -2.26
N PRO A 65 12.21 -17.05 -2.67
CA PRO A 65 12.58 -17.17 -4.09
C PRO A 65 11.84 -18.24 -4.90
N ASP A 66 11.07 -19.13 -4.26
CA ASP A 66 10.32 -20.20 -4.91
C ASP A 66 9.01 -19.74 -5.56
N VAL A 67 8.59 -18.49 -5.33
CA VAL A 67 7.39 -17.91 -5.96
C VAL A 67 7.75 -16.85 -7.01
N PRO A 68 6.97 -16.70 -8.10
CA PRO A 68 7.27 -15.74 -9.16
C PRO A 68 7.21 -14.28 -8.70
N GLU A 69 6.49 -13.99 -7.62
CA GLU A 69 6.37 -12.65 -7.04
C GLU A 69 7.66 -12.17 -6.33
N TYR A 70 8.63 -13.05 -6.11
CA TYR A 70 9.87 -12.73 -5.39
C TYR A 70 10.62 -11.53 -5.98
N THR A 71 10.78 -11.48 -7.31
CA THR A 71 11.48 -10.37 -7.98
C THR A 71 10.79 -9.03 -7.71
N MET A 72 9.46 -9.01 -7.74
CA MET A 72 8.69 -7.79 -7.42
C MET A 72 8.85 -7.42 -5.94
N ALA A 73 8.83 -8.39 -5.03
CA ALA A 73 9.05 -8.13 -3.61
C ALA A 73 10.43 -7.50 -3.35
N GLN A 74 11.49 -8.04 -3.97
CA GLN A 74 12.84 -7.49 -3.88
C GLN A 74 12.95 -6.08 -4.47
N TYR A 75 12.27 -5.82 -5.59
CA TYR A 75 12.20 -4.49 -6.19
C TYR A 75 11.53 -3.47 -5.25
N LEU A 76 10.41 -3.82 -4.61
CA LEU A 76 9.75 -2.94 -3.65
C LEU A 76 10.62 -2.72 -2.39
N LEU A 77 11.33 -3.75 -1.93
CA LEU A 77 12.28 -3.63 -0.81
C LEU A 77 13.45 -2.69 -1.14
N SER A 78 13.99 -2.73 -2.37
CA SER A 78 15.04 -1.79 -2.78
C SER A 78 14.51 -0.38 -2.91
N PHE A 79 13.27 -0.20 -3.38
CA PHE A 79 12.61 1.11 -3.45
C PHE A 79 12.48 1.77 -2.07
N PHE A 80 12.22 1.00 -1.01
CA PHE A 80 12.16 1.52 0.36
C PHE A 80 13.49 2.07 0.88
N GLN A 81 14.62 1.86 0.21
CA GLN A 81 15.90 2.47 0.60
C GLN A 81 15.94 3.98 0.35
N TYR A 82 15.05 4.51 -0.50
CA TYR A 82 14.99 5.93 -0.87
C TYR A 82 14.06 6.76 0.04
N ALA A 83 13.42 6.15 1.02
CA ALA A 83 12.51 6.81 1.94
C ALA A 83 12.96 6.59 3.38
N ASP A 84 13.03 7.66 4.16
CA ASP A 84 13.28 7.59 5.59
C ASP A 84 12.06 7.01 6.32
N ASP A 85 12.32 6.32 7.43
CA ASP A 85 11.25 5.85 8.31
C ASP A 85 10.69 7.02 9.11
N VAL A 86 9.37 7.15 9.15
CA VAL A 86 8.69 8.08 10.04
C VAL A 86 8.27 7.31 11.29
N THR A 87 8.90 7.63 12.42
CA THR A 87 8.73 6.87 13.67
C THR A 87 7.61 7.40 14.55
N ASP A 88 7.27 8.68 14.42
CA ASP A 88 6.24 9.37 15.20
C ASP A 88 4.84 9.11 14.63
N GLU A 89 4.44 7.84 14.56
CA GLU A 89 3.14 7.44 14.00
C GLU A 89 1.95 8.04 14.76
N ASP A 90 2.13 8.39 16.03
CA ASP A 90 1.07 9.01 16.83
C ASP A 90 0.73 10.43 16.35
N ASP A 91 1.61 11.07 15.57
CA ASP A 91 1.34 12.35 14.91
C ASP A 91 0.38 12.21 13.71
N VAL A 92 0.15 10.98 13.21
CA VAL A 92 -0.85 10.75 12.17
C VAL A 92 -2.23 11.01 12.76
N PRO A 93 -3.03 11.96 12.24
CA PRO A 93 -4.35 12.25 12.79
C PRO A 93 -5.22 10.99 12.86
N ASN A 94 -5.99 10.83 13.94
CA ASN A 94 -6.86 9.68 14.14
C ASN A 94 -8.02 9.59 13.11
N ASN A 95 -8.31 10.68 12.40
CA ASN A 95 -9.26 10.75 11.29
C ASN A 95 -8.57 10.71 9.90
N SER A 96 -7.27 10.45 9.83
CA SER A 96 -6.54 10.29 8.55
C SER A 96 -6.94 9.00 7.85
N ILE A 97 -7.02 9.03 6.51
CA ILE A 97 -7.25 7.83 5.68
C ILE A 97 -6.16 6.77 5.90
N LEU A 98 -4.94 7.19 6.25
CA LEU A 98 -3.83 6.28 6.51
C LEU A 98 -4.12 5.34 7.70
N ARG A 99 -5.01 5.73 8.62
CA ARG A 99 -5.47 4.91 9.75
C ARG A 99 -6.27 3.68 9.31
N GLU A 100 -6.76 3.62 8.07
CA GLU A 100 -7.29 2.37 7.49
C GLU A 100 -6.21 1.31 7.24
N PHE A 101 -4.95 1.72 7.15
CA PHE A 101 -3.83 0.84 6.84
C PHE A 101 -3.06 0.45 8.10
N ILE A 102 -2.93 1.36 9.06
CA ILE A 102 -2.08 1.19 10.25
C ILE A 102 -2.86 1.09 11.57
N GLY A 103 -4.20 1.20 11.53
CA GLY A 103 -5.06 1.18 12.72
C GLY A 103 -5.14 2.53 13.44
N LYS A 104 -5.71 2.54 14.66
CA LYS A 104 -5.97 3.73 15.52
C LYS A 104 -6.92 4.79 14.91
N SER A 105 -7.80 4.39 14.00
CA SER A 105 -8.81 5.30 13.45
C SER A 105 -9.88 5.61 14.50
N VAL A 106 -10.42 6.84 14.47
CA VAL A 106 -11.62 7.21 15.26
C VAL A 106 -12.85 6.37 14.92
N PHE A 107 -12.86 5.73 13.76
CA PHE A 107 -13.98 4.93 13.29
C PHE A 107 -13.96 3.49 13.81
N PHE A 108 -12.84 3.03 14.39
CA PHE A 108 -12.71 1.69 14.96
C PHE A 108 -12.57 1.81 16.49
N LYS A 109 -13.46 1.11 17.23
CA LYS A 109 -13.43 1.03 18.70
C LYS A 109 -12.52 -0.09 19.18
#